data_AF-A0A5E4HY99-F1
#
_entry.id   AF-A0A5E4HY99-F1
#
_cell.length_a   1.000
_cell.length_b   1.000
_cell.length_c   1.000
_cell.angle_alpha   90.00
_cell.angle_beta   90.00
_cell.angle_gamma   90.00
#
_symmetry.space_group_name_H-M   'P 1'
#
loop_
_entity.id
_entity.type
_entity.pdbx_description
1 polymer ?
#
loop_
_entity_poly.entity_id
_entity_poly.type
_entity_poly.pdbx_seq_one_letter_code
_entity_poly.pdbx_strand_id
1 'polypeptide(L)'
;MHQKAASGTLADFERQIALSNATYVAIDQAGAPTDALTAMGACARNISGQMQARWNKTSSTFTYAGNACVWGSQSNLSAVQCFDRAVDHPVFVLHYNATSADPHFSTVYSKQADAYGDAAYYTRCEIGDVLN
;
A
#
# COMPACT_ATOMS: atom_id res chain seq x y z
N MET A 1 2.76 18.79 -19.41
CA MET A 1 3.98 17.99 -19.55
C MET A 1 3.94 16.92 -18.47
N HIS A 2 3.61 15.68 -18.81
CA HIS A 2 3.60 14.57 -17.85
C HIS A 2 5.05 14.15 -17.65
N GLN A 3 5.71 14.62 -16.58
CA GLN A 3 6.97 14.03 -16.15
C GLN A 3 6.71 12.54 -15.93
N LYS A 4 7.40 11.68 -16.69
CA LYS A 4 7.55 10.27 -16.34
C LYS A 4 8.07 10.26 -14.90
N ALA A 5 7.23 9.86 -13.94
CA ALA A 5 7.67 9.59 -12.59
C ALA A 5 8.86 8.63 -12.69
N ALA A 6 9.96 8.93 -12.00
CA ALA A 6 11.09 8.03 -11.96
C ALA A 6 10.63 6.74 -11.28
N SER A 7 10.41 5.69 -12.06
CA SER A 7 10.08 4.36 -11.56
C SER A 7 11.29 3.83 -10.79
N GLY A 8 11.14 3.55 -9.50
CA GLY A 8 12.18 2.90 -8.69
C GLY A 8 12.12 1.38 -8.81
N THR A 9 13.14 0.69 -8.31
CA THR A 9 13.12 -0.78 -8.17
C THR A 9 12.54 -1.21 -6.82
N LEU A 10 12.14 -2.48 -6.68
CA LEU A 10 11.79 -3.05 -5.37
C LEU A 10 12.94 -2.89 -4.35
N ALA A 11 14.19 -3.10 -4.78
CA ALA A 11 15.36 -2.91 -3.93
C ALA A 11 15.54 -1.46 -3.45
N ASP A 12 15.16 -0.47 -4.27
CA ASP A 12 15.20 0.94 -3.86
C ASP A 12 14.12 1.24 -2.81
N PHE A 13 12.94 0.65 -2.96
CA PHE A 13 11.86 0.78 -1.99
C PHE A 13 12.19 0.07 -0.66
N GLU A 14 12.74 -1.14 -0.71
CA GLU A 14 13.28 -1.84 0.45
C GLU A 14 14.35 -1.01 1.18
N ARG A 15 15.23 -0.32 0.44
CA ARG A 15 16.19 0.60 1.05
C ARG A 15 15.50 1.75 1.78
N GLN A 16 14.40 2.29 1.25
CA GLN A 16 13.62 3.31 1.96
C GLN A 16 12.97 2.75 3.24
N ILE A 17 12.50 1.49 3.22
CA ILE A 17 12.04 0.81 4.45
C ILE A 17 13.17 0.72 5.47
N ALA A 18 14.39 0.38 5.04
CA ALA A 18 15.55 0.30 5.94
C ALA A 18 15.78 1.60 6.70
N LEU A 19 15.69 2.70 5.95
CA LEU A 19 16.03 4.05 6.40
C LEU A 19 14.88 4.75 7.15
N SER A 20 13.64 4.29 6.98
CA SER A 20 12.49 4.88 7.68
C SER A 20 12.28 4.26 9.06
N ASN A 21 11.64 4.99 9.96
CA ASN A 21 11.20 4.48 11.27
C ASN A 21 9.77 3.92 11.24
N ALA A 22 9.02 4.21 10.19
CA ALA A 22 7.64 3.78 10.02
C ALA A 22 7.37 3.37 8.57
N THR A 23 6.33 2.58 8.37
CA THR A 23 5.80 2.15 7.08
C THR A 23 4.29 2.24 7.13
N TYR A 24 3.66 2.41 5.97
CA TYR A 24 2.21 2.47 5.90
C TYR A 24 1.67 1.54 4.83
N VAL A 25 0.43 1.11 5.03
CA VAL A 25 -0.34 0.43 4.00
C VAL A 25 -1.60 1.24 3.72
N ALA A 26 -1.78 1.66 2.48
CA ALA A 26 -2.97 2.32 1.99
C ALA A 26 -3.84 1.29 1.28
N ILE A 27 -5.15 1.32 1.54
CA ILE A 27 -6.13 0.50 0.82
C ILE A 27 -7.00 1.44 0.00
N ASP A 28 -6.87 1.35 -1.32
CA ASP A 28 -7.77 2.02 -2.25
C ASP A 28 -9.08 1.25 -2.34
N GLN A 29 -10.16 1.87 -1.86
CA GLN A 29 -11.48 1.27 -1.84
C GLN A 29 -12.27 1.56 -3.12
N ALA A 30 -11.73 2.39 -4.03
CA ALA A 30 -12.44 2.77 -5.24
C ALA A 30 -12.70 1.55 -6.14
N GLY A 31 -13.97 1.27 -6.40
CA GLY A 31 -14.39 0.18 -7.29
C GLY A 31 -14.22 -1.24 -6.71
N ALA A 32 -13.70 -1.39 -5.49
CA ALA A 32 -13.47 -2.68 -4.85
C ALA A 32 -14.78 -3.27 -4.26
N PRO A 33 -15.17 -4.50 -4.63
CA PRO A 33 -16.27 -5.20 -3.95
C PRO A 33 -15.88 -5.61 -2.53
N THR A 34 -16.88 -5.93 -1.69
CA THR A 34 -16.70 -6.19 -0.26
C THR A 34 -15.75 -7.34 0.06
N ASP A 35 -15.76 -8.40 -0.76
CA ASP A 35 -14.84 -9.53 -0.65
C ASP A 35 -13.39 -9.11 -0.95
N ALA A 36 -13.17 -8.32 -2.01
CA ALA A 36 -11.86 -7.76 -2.31
C ALA A 36 -11.35 -6.84 -1.19
N LEU A 37 -12.20 -5.95 -0.64
CA LEU A 37 -11.84 -5.10 0.49
C LEU A 37 -11.44 -5.91 1.73
N THR A 38 -12.15 -7.00 1.99
CA THR A 38 -11.82 -7.91 3.09
C THR A 38 -10.46 -8.57 2.87
N ALA A 39 -10.19 -9.04 1.65
CA ALA A 39 -8.91 -9.65 1.27
C ALA A 39 -7.75 -8.64 1.33
N MET A 40 -7.94 -7.43 0.80
CA MET A 40 -6.95 -6.33 0.88
C MET A 40 -6.66 -5.97 2.33
N GLY A 41 -7.68 -5.89 3.19
CA GLY A 41 -7.51 -5.65 4.62
C GLY A 41 -6.74 -6.76 5.34
N ALA A 42 -6.97 -8.02 4.98
CA ALA A 42 -6.18 -9.13 5.49
C ALA A 42 -4.73 -9.07 5.01
N CYS A 43 -4.51 -8.78 3.73
CA CYS A 43 -3.16 -8.64 3.18
C CYS A 43 -2.40 -7.46 3.79
N ALA A 44 -3.05 -6.32 3.99
CA ALA A 44 -2.46 -5.16 4.66
C ALA A 44 -1.96 -5.51 6.06
N ARG A 45 -2.74 -6.29 6.84
CA ARG A 45 -2.29 -6.79 8.15
C ARG A 45 -1.08 -7.70 8.06
N ASN A 46 -1.01 -8.57 7.04
CA ASN A 46 0.17 -9.41 6.81
C ASN A 46 1.41 -8.54 6.51
N ILE A 47 1.31 -7.62 5.54
CA ILE A 47 2.39 -6.67 5.21
C ILE A 47 2.86 -5.92 6.46
N SER A 48 1.94 -5.33 7.24
CA SER A 48 2.29 -4.65 8.48
C SER A 48 2.97 -5.57 9.51
N GLY A 49 2.52 -6.82 9.63
CA GLY A 49 3.16 -7.83 10.48
C GLY A 49 4.60 -8.14 10.05
N GLN A 50 4.84 -8.29 8.75
CA GLN A 50 6.18 -8.53 8.20
C GLN A 50 7.12 -7.32 8.39
N MET A 51 6.60 -6.09 8.21
CA MET A 51 7.36 -4.86 8.47
C MET A 51 7.82 -4.79 9.93
N GLN A 52 6.97 -5.21 10.87
CA GLN A 52 7.34 -5.26 12.27
C GLN A 52 8.32 -6.41 12.55
N ALA A 53 8.05 -7.62 12.04
CA ALA A 53 8.84 -8.81 12.35
C ALA A 53 10.25 -8.77 11.76
N ARG A 54 10.39 -8.38 10.49
CA ARG A 54 11.68 -8.40 9.78
C ARG A 54 12.46 -7.09 9.90
N TRP A 55 11.77 -5.95 9.99
CA TRP A 55 12.41 -4.63 9.91
C TRP A 55 12.26 -3.81 11.20
N ASN A 56 11.52 -4.29 12.19
CA ASN A 56 11.23 -3.58 13.45
C ASN A 56 10.68 -2.15 13.21
N LYS A 57 9.76 -2.01 12.24
CA LYS A 57 9.16 -0.72 11.90
C LYS A 57 7.77 -0.58 12.52
N THR A 58 7.42 0.65 12.91
CA THR A 58 6.02 1.00 13.17
C THR A 58 5.24 0.86 11.86
N SER A 59 4.12 0.15 11.87
CA SER A 59 3.26 0.03 10.68
C SER A 59 1.84 0.44 11.00
N SER A 60 1.19 1.16 10.09
CA SER A 60 -0.23 1.51 10.21
C SER A 60 -0.93 1.44 8.88
N THR A 61 -2.24 1.22 8.92
CA THR A 61 -3.08 1.15 7.72
C THR A 61 -4.02 2.34 7.66
N PHE A 62 -4.23 2.87 6.46
CA PHE A 62 -5.29 3.83 6.18
C PHE A 62 -6.05 3.41 4.92
N THR A 63 -7.29 3.87 4.80
CA THR A 63 -8.14 3.55 3.65
C THR A 63 -8.57 4.82 2.96
N TYR A 64 -8.70 4.80 1.64
CA TYR A 64 -9.22 5.96 0.91
C TYR A 64 -10.12 5.53 -0.25
N ALA A 65 -11.05 6.39 -0.63
CA ALA A 65 -11.96 6.21 -1.75
C ALA A 65 -12.09 7.55 -2.50
N GLY A 66 -11.49 7.65 -3.68
CA GLY A 66 -11.34 8.93 -4.36
C GLY A 66 -10.60 9.93 -3.48
N ASN A 67 -11.22 11.07 -3.15
CA ASN A 67 -10.61 12.06 -2.27
C ASN A 67 -10.92 11.86 -0.78
N ALA A 68 -11.76 10.92 -0.37
CA ALA A 68 -12.07 10.69 1.04
C ALA A 68 -11.08 9.69 1.64
N CYS A 69 -10.60 9.94 2.86
CA CYS A 69 -9.65 9.07 3.56
C CYS A 69 -9.98 8.88 5.04
N VAL A 70 -9.71 7.67 5.53
CA VAL A 70 -9.78 7.29 6.95
C VAL A 70 -8.41 6.84 7.43
N TRP A 71 -7.88 7.54 8.44
CA TRP A 71 -6.63 7.19 9.12
C TRP A 71 -6.89 6.93 10.60
N GLY A 72 -6.79 5.66 11.03
CA GLY A 72 -7.19 5.28 12.38
C GLY A 72 -8.66 5.63 12.64
N SER A 73 -8.92 6.47 13.65
CA SER A 73 -10.28 6.94 13.98
C SER A 73 -10.68 8.24 13.27
N GLN A 74 -9.81 8.83 12.46
CA GLN A 74 -10.08 10.09 11.75
C GLN A 74 -10.61 9.80 10.35
N SER A 75 -11.87 10.15 10.08
CA SER A 75 -12.57 9.81 8.82
C SER A 75 -12.91 11.02 7.93
N ASN A 76 -12.48 12.22 8.30
CA ASN A 76 -12.75 13.48 7.60
C ASN A 76 -11.51 14.03 6.90
N LEU A 77 -10.55 13.15 6.55
CA LEU A 77 -9.34 13.54 5.86
C LEU A 77 -9.52 13.42 4.35
N SER A 78 -8.81 14.25 3.60
CA SER A 78 -8.64 14.02 2.17
C SER A 78 -7.58 12.94 1.92
N ALA A 79 -7.62 12.31 0.74
CA ALA A 79 -6.56 11.39 0.32
C ALA A 79 -5.18 12.07 0.39
N VAL A 80 -5.08 13.30 -0.11
CA VAL A 80 -3.86 14.12 -0.01
C VAL A 80 -3.40 14.26 1.44
N GLN A 81 -4.30 14.58 2.38
CA GLN A 81 -3.93 14.69 3.79
C GLN A 81 -3.41 13.38 4.40
N CYS A 82 -3.92 12.24 3.97
CA CYS A 82 -3.40 10.95 4.41
C CYS A 82 -2.02 10.65 3.83
N PHE A 83 -1.82 10.90 2.54
CA PHE A 83 -0.50 10.71 1.91
C PHE A 83 0.53 11.72 2.40
N ASP A 84 0.15 12.96 2.70
CA ASP A 84 1.02 13.98 3.30
C ASP A 84 1.53 13.55 4.69
N ARG A 85 0.69 12.87 5.47
CA ARG A 85 1.11 12.31 6.77
C ARG A 85 2.10 11.15 6.63
N ALA A 86 2.06 10.47 5.48
CA ALA A 86 2.94 9.37 5.15
C ALA A 86 4.14 9.79 4.28
N VAL A 87 4.28 11.08 3.94
CA VAL A 87 5.16 11.56 2.85
C VAL A 87 6.64 11.18 2.99
N ASP A 88 7.12 11.04 4.24
CA ASP A 88 8.50 10.69 4.55
C ASP A 88 8.70 9.20 4.89
N HIS A 89 7.68 8.39 4.66
CA HIS A 89 7.66 6.98 4.99
C HIS A 89 7.26 6.15 3.78
N PRO A 90 7.80 4.92 3.64
CA PRO A 90 7.35 3.99 2.62
C PRO A 90 5.89 3.63 2.79
N VAL A 91 5.14 3.64 1.69
CA VAL A 91 3.71 3.30 1.63
C VAL A 91 3.48 2.19 0.62
N PHE A 92 2.91 1.07 1.05
CA PHE A 92 2.30 0.11 0.14
C PHE A 92 0.90 0.57 -0.19
N VAL A 93 0.54 0.67 -1.47
CA VAL A 93 -0.82 1.02 -1.89
C VAL A 93 -1.44 -0.18 -2.56
N LEU A 94 -2.53 -0.69 -1.98
CA LEU A 94 -3.27 -1.81 -2.52
C LEU A 94 -4.43 -1.26 -3.35
N HIS A 95 -4.49 -1.64 -4.62
CA HIS A 95 -5.53 -1.24 -5.56
C HIS A 95 -6.32 -2.43 -6.09
N TYR A 96 -7.64 -2.32 -6.07
CA TYR A 96 -8.47 -3.31 -6.72
C TYR A 96 -8.43 -3.18 -8.25
N ASN A 97 -8.32 -4.31 -8.94
CA ASN A 97 -8.53 -4.41 -10.38
C ASN A 97 -9.40 -5.63 -10.69
N ALA A 98 -10.59 -5.41 -11.25
CA ALA A 98 -11.51 -6.46 -11.65
C ALA A 98 -11.06 -7.21 -12.92
N THR A 99 -10.23 -6.56 -13.73
CA THR A 99 -9.68 -7.15 -14.93
C THR A 99 -8.53 -8.05 -14.52
N SER A 100 -8.47 -9.26 -15.08
CA SER A 100 -7.31 -10.17 -15.06
C SER A 100 -6.10 -9.57 -15.80
N ALA A 101 -5.83 -8.28 -15.63
CA ALA A 101 -4.49 -7.75 -15.86
C ALA A 101 -3.64 -8.33 -14.73
N ASP A 102 -2.54 -8.96 -15.09
CA ASP A 102 -1.65 -9.59 -14.12
C ASP A 102 -1.39 -8.66 -12.94
N PRO A 103 -1.42 -9.18 -11.70
CA PRO A 103 -1.03 -8.41 -10.55
C PRO A 103 0.32 -7.78 -10.84
N HIS A 104 0.40 -6.46 -10.70
CA HIS A 104 1.63 -5.74 -10.98
C HIS A 104 2.02 -4.91 -9.79
N PHE A 105 3.33 -4.81 -9.64
CA PHE A 105 4.01 -4.04 -8.64
C PHE A 105 4.76 -2.91 -9.33
N SER A 106 4.59 -1.69 -8.83
CA SER A 106 5.40 -0.55 -9.29
C SER A 106 5.83 0.27 -8.10
N THR A 107 6.94 1.00 -8.23
CA THR A 107 7.32 1.98 -7.20
C THR A 107 7.39 3.38 -7.79
N VAL A 108 6.78 4.32 -7.07
CA VAL A 108 6.74 5.72 -7.43
C VAL A 108 7.61 6.50 -6.44
N TYR A 109 8.59 7.24 -6.98
CA TYR A 109 9.61 7.96 -6.20
C TYR A 109 10.35 7.08 -5.17
N SER A 110 10.33 5.75 -5.34
CA SER A 110 10.83 4.74 -4.40
C SER A 110 10.24 4.80 -2.98
N LYS A 111 9.22 5.63 -2.75
CA LYS A 111 8.51 5.79 -1.46
C LYS A 111 7.13 5.14 -1.46
N GLN A 112 6.55 4.94 -2.64
CA GLN A 112 5.27 4.27 -2.80
C GLN A 112 5.49 2.98 -3.56
N ALA A 113 4.84 1.91 -3.11
CA ALA A 113 4.83 0.60 -3.73
C ALA A 113 3.38 0.22 -4.04
N ASP A 114 2.98 0.37 -5.30
CA ASP A 114 1.63 0.11 -5.76
C ASP A 114 1.48 -1.34 -6.17
N ALA A 115 0.49 -2.02 -5.61
CA ALA A 115 0.13 -3.39 -5.91
C ALA A 115 -1.31 -3.44 -6.38
N TYR A 116 -1.55 -4.01 -7.56
CA TYR A 116 -2.88 -4.13 -8.15
C TYR A 116 -3.31 -5.59 -8.19
N GLY A 117 -4.56 -5.89 -7.85
CA GLY A 117 -5.09 -7.24 -7.96
C GLY A 117 -6.57 -7.38 -7.63
N ASP A 118 -7.08 -8.59 -7.78
CA ASP A 118 -8.44 -8.96 -7.40
C ASP A 118 -8.49 -9.57 -5.99
N ALA A 119 -9.68 -10.02 -5.57
CA ALA A 119 -9.86 -10.69 -4.28
C ALA A 119 -9.01 -11.96 -4.14
N ALA A 120 -8.83 -12.74 -5.21
CA ALA A 120 -8.08 -13.99 -5.18
C ALA A 120 -6.57 -13.74 -4.99
N TYR A 121 -6.03 -12.72 -5.65
CA TYR A 121 -4.65 -12.26 -5.44
C TYR A 121 -4.40 -11.83 -4.00
N TYR A 122 -5.24 -10.93 -3.45
CA TYR A 122 -5.06 -10.45 -2.08
C TYR A 122 -5.33 -11.50 -1.01
N THR A 123 -6.12 -12.53 -1.32
CA THR A 123 -6.28 -13.69 -0.43
C THR A 123 -4.98 -14.46 -0.26
N ARG A 124 -4.17 -14.58 -1.33
CA ARG A 124 -2.83 -15.17 -1.24
C ARG A 124 -1.82 -14.20 -0.63
N CYS A 125 -2.01 -12.90 -0.82
CA CYS A 125 -1.13 -11.85 -0.33
C CYS A 125 0.33 -12.07 -0.69
N GLU A 126 0.60 -12.42 -1.96
CA GLU A 126 1.96 -12.71 -2.46
C GLU A 126 2.94 -11.56 -2.20
N ILE A 127 2.47 -10.31 -2.19
CA ILE A 127 3.30 -9.15 -1.82
C ILE A 127 3.76 -9.17 -0.36
N GLY A 128 2.95 -9.71 0.55
CA GLY A 128 3.36 -9.96 1.94
C GLY A 128 4.46 -11.01 2.01
N ASP A 129 4.39 -12.03 1.15
CA ASP A 129 5.39 -13.09 1.10
C ASP A 129 6.72 -12.64 0.48
N VAL A 130 6.69 -11.70 -0.49
CA VAL A 130 7.91 -11.07 -1.03
C VAL A 130 8.70 -10.33 0.06
N LEU A 131 8.03 -9.91 1.13
CA LEU A 131 8.63 -9.20 2.26
C LEU A 131 9.07 -10.11 3.41
N ASN A 132 8.85 -11.42 3.30
CA ASN A 132 9.32 -12.42 4.25
C ASN A 132 10.82 -12.69 4.07
#